data_AF-A0A848RXU9-F1
#
_entry.id   AF-A0A848RXU9-F1
#
_cell.length_a   1.000
_cell.length_b   1.000
_cell.length_c   1.000
_cell.angle_alpha   90.00
_cell.angle_beta   90.00
_cell.angle_gamma   90.00
#
_symmetry.space_group_name_H-M   'P 1'
#
loop_
_entity.id
_entity.type
_entity.pdbx_description
1 polymer ?
#
loop_
_entity_poly.entity_id
_entity_poly.type
_entity_poly.pdbx_seq_one_letter_code
_entity_poly.pdbx_strand_id
1 'polypeptide(L)'
;MSHENPQAQPQQPKPQYQQQASVGQYAAPQQPGATPQPVAPQPQHPAPAAQPGVAPAYPGPQHAGRRTSVLGAWGARIVLIVVAACALVSVVFILFGTGGDTLGRVITTDVALILFALLVWLDTVIGAYRPEWFEFASLATDAYILLLWIVIVWTATGSSTDYSYYNSGAALALGIWLGLLSLLFVRGMLALVDLVRFLYSRWVTTVTRSLAWVAACSFGVIAVLVTIPAPTPFNHLWDYDAYGRIVASIAVIGGVALVLIPLWGLLINRNNGARRAPAPYGFAAGAPVPGGPGYPAAGYPAAAQGFAVPTTPAAAAQAQPVFAPTPSAAGAHQPLAWPRLADGRPVPVGPGGTPDFAAVGGASLAWPTHVDGSPVPAAADGTPLYR
;
A
#
# COMPACT_ATOMS: atom_id res chain seq x y z
N MET A 1 -1.38 -58.59 20.39
CA MET A 1 -2.32 -58.48 19.24
C MET A 1 -3.65 -58.04 19.79
N SER A 2 -3.86 -56.73 19.85
CA SER A 2 -5.13 -56.12 20.27
C SER A 2 -5.43 -55.06 19.22
N HIS A 3 -6.52 -55.27 18.48
CA HIS A 3 -6.96 -54.41 17.39
C HIS A 3 -7.54 -53.12 17.96
N GLU A 4 -6.89 -51.99 17.69
CA GLU A 4 -7.40 -50.66 18.00
C GLU A 4 -8.20 -50.14 16.80
N ASN A 5 -9.45 -49.75 17.10
CA ASN A 5 -10.50 -49.38 16.16
C ASN A 5 -10.39 -47.87 15.85
N PRO A 6 -10.13 -47.43 14.60
CA PRO A 6 -10.05 -46.01 14.30
C PRO A 6 -11.45 -45.39 14.24
N GLN A 7 -11.75 -44.55 15.23
CA GLN A 7 -12.93 -43.70 15.25
C GLN A 7 -12.90 -42.70 14.08
N ALA A 8 -14.01 -42.66 13.35
CA ALA A 8 -14.26 -41.73 12.25
C ALA A 8 -14.29 -40.27 12.73
N GLN A 9 -13.46 -39.43 12.11
CA GLN A 9 -13.54 -37.98 12.25
C GLN A 9 -14.79 -37.42 11.54
N PRO A 10 -15.52 -36.48 12.17
CA PRO A 10 -16.62 -35.77 11.51
C PRO A 10 -16.09 -34.83 10.42
N GLN A 11 -16.63 -34.98 9.22
CA GLN A 11 -16.34 -34.13 8.06
C GLN A 11 -16.76 -32.68 8.34
N GLN A 12 -15.80 -31.76 8.29
CA GLN A 12 -16.07 -30.32 8.26
C GLN A 12 -16.77 -29.92 6.96
N PRO A 13 -17.85 -29.12 7.01
CA PRO A 13 -18.51 -28.60 5.82
C PRO A 13 -17.61 -27.60 5.08
N LYS A 14 -17.41 -27.84 3.77
CA LYS A 14 -16.72 -26.91 2.87
C LYS A 14 -17.51 -25.60 2.73
N PRO A 15 -16.88 -24.42 2.84
CA PRO A 15 -17.54 -23.17 2.49
C PRO A 15 -17.82 -23.14 0.98
N GLN A 16 -19.11 -23.11 0.62
CA GLN A 16 -19.56 -22.83 -0.74
C GLN A 16 -19.31 -21.35 -1.05
N TYR A 17 -18.35 -21.09 -1.93
CA TYR A 17 -18.22 -19.79 -2.57
C TYR A 17 -19.43 -19.59 -3.50
N GLN A 18 -20.29 -18.63 -3.16
CA GLN A 18 -21.32 -18.10 -4.04
C GLN A 18 -20.65 -17.55 -5.31
N GLN A 19 -20.74 -18.31 -6.40
CA GLN A 19 -20.57 -17.81 -7.75
C GLN A 19 -21.68 -16.80 -8.02
N GLN A 20 -21.32 -15.52 -8.01
CA GLN A 20 -22.17 -14.44 -8.50
C GLN A 20 -22.25 -14.57 -10.01
N ALA A 21 -23.27 -15.30 -10.47
CA ALA A 21 -23.60 -15.46 -11.88
C ALA A 21 -23.95 -14.09 -12.48
N SER A 22 -23.13 -13.68 -13.45
CA SER A 22 -23.43 -12.66 -14.43
C SER A 22 -24.77 -12.98 -15.10
N VAL A 23 -25.76 -12.12 -14.89
CA VAL A 23 -27.09 -12.21 -15.51
C VAL A 23 -26.91 -12.05 -17.01
N GLY A 24 -26.94 -13.18 -17.70
CA GLY A 24 -27.01 -13.27 -19.15
C GLY A 24 -28.33 -12.72 -19.65
N GLN A 25 -28.23 -11.79 -20.58
CA GLN A 25 -29.31 -11.24 -21.37
C GLN A 25 -29.87 -12.33 -22.28
N TYR A 26 -30.98 -12.95 -21.88
CA TYR A 26 -31.68 -13.92 -22.72
C TYR A 26 -32.49 -13.18 -23.78
N ALA A 27 -32.07 -13.33 -25.03
CA ALA A 27 -32.87 -13.02 -26.20
C ALA A 27 -34.09 -13.95 -26.24
N ALA A 28 -35.29 -13.37 -26.29
CA ALA A 28 -36.54 -14.12 -26.41
C ALA A 28 -36.66 -14.76 -27.81
N PRO A 29 -37.14 -16.01 -27.92
CA PRO A 29 -37.41 -16.64 -29.21
C PRO A 29 -38.62 -16.00 -29.89
N GLN A 30 -38.46 -15.69 -31.19
CA GLN A 30 -39.55 -15.24 -32.07
C GLN A 30 -40.56 -16.39 -32.26
N GLN A 31 -41.80 -16.16 -31.81
CA GLN A 31 -42.95 -17.00 -32.15
C GLN A 31 -43.42 -16.67 -33.59
N PRO A 32 -43.51 -17.65 -34.50
CA PRO A 32 -44.19 -17.49 -35.78
C PRO A 32 -45.68 -17.82 -35.62
N GLY A 33 -46.55 -16.89 -36.00
CA GLY A 33 -47.97 -17.17 -36.25
C GLY A 33 -48.93 -16.60 -35.20
N ALA A 34 -49.21 -15.31 -35.31
CA ALA A 34 -50.46 -14.74 -34.79
C ALA A 34 -50.98 -13.73 -35.81
N THR A 35 -52.21 -13.97 -36.28
CA THR A 35 -52.94 -13.11 -37.22
C THR A 35 -53.15 -11.71 -36.66
N PRO A 36 -53.12 -10.65 -37.49
CA PRO A 36 -53.25 -9.27 -37.05
C PRO A 36 -54.66 -8.99 -36.48
N GLN A 37 -54.71 -8.64 -35.21
CA GLN A 37 -55.91 -8.14 -34.53
C GLN A 37 -55.97 -6.61 -34.67
N PRO A 38 -57.11 -6.00 -35.07
CA PRO A 38 -57.22 -4.56 -35.22
C PRO A 38 -57.13 -3.86 -33.86
N VAL A 39 -56.09 -3.06 -33.67
CA VAL A 39 -55.87 -2.25 -32.46
C VAL A 39 -56.80 -1.04 -32.50
N ALA A 40 -57.68 -0.92 -31.51
CA ALA A 40 -58.49 0.26 -31.27
C ALA A 40 -57.61 1.44 -30.81
N PRO A 41 -57.92 2.69 -31.18
CA PRO A 41 -57.15 3.87 -30.81
C PRO A 41 -57.17 4.08 -29.28
N GLN A 42 -56.00 3.95 -28.66
CA GLN A 42 -55.77 4.28 -27.25
C GLN A 42 -55.89 5.80 -27.01
N PRO A 43 -56.57 6.24 -25.93
CA PRO A 43 -56.61 7.63 -25.51
C PRO A 43 -55.20 8.15 -25.20
N GLN A 44 -54.84 9.29 -25.81
CA GLN A 44 -53.60 10.01 -25.55
C GLN A 44 -53.57 10.51 -24.10
N HIS A 45 -52.71 9.93 -23.28
CA HIS A 45 -52.37 10.50 -21.98
C HIS A 45 -51.53 11.78 -22.19
N PRO A 46 -51.88 12.91 -21.53
CA PRO A 46 -51.09 14.12 -21.59
C PRO A 46 -49.66 13.88 -21.07
N ALA A 47 -48.69 14.33 -21.85
CA ALA A 47 -47.26 14.26 -21.52
C ALA A 47 -46.97 14.99 -20.19
N PRO A 48 -46.25 14.37 -19.25
CA PRO A 48 -45.77 15.05 -18.04
C PRO A 48 -44.87 16.24 -18.43
N ALA A 49 -45.20 17.42 -17.92
CA ALA A 49 -44.39 18.62 -18.09
C ALA A 49 -42.96 18.39 -17.58
N ALA A 50 -41.98 18.76 -18.40
CA ALA A 50 -40.57 18.63 -18.11
C ALA A 50 -40.21 19.38 -16.82
N GLN A 51 -39.75 18.64 -15.81
CA GLN A 51 -39.15 19.22 -14.60
C GLN A 51 -37.85 19.95 -14.98
N PRO A 52 -37.65 21.21 -14.55
CA PRO A 52 -36.40 21.94 -14.74
C PRO A 52 -35.22 21.13 -14.20
N GLY A 53 -34.23 20.88 -15.07
CA GLY A 53 -33.09 20.01 -14.80
C GLY A 53 -32.33 20.38 -13.54
N VAL A 54 -32.44 19.52 -12.53
CA VAL A 54 -31.51 19.49 -11.40
C VAL A 54 -30.17 19.05 -11.98
N ALA A 55 -29.21 19.98 -12.04
CA ALA A 55 -27.85 19.69 -12.49
C ALA A 55 -27.31 18.48 -11.70
N PRO A 56 -26.71 17.48 -12.37
CA PRO A 56 -26.17 16.31 -11.69
C PRO A 56 -25.14 16.78 -10.67
N ALA A 57 -25.43 16.55 -9.39
CA ALA A 57 -24.49 16.79 -8.32
C ALA A 57 -23.26 15.93 -8.60
N TYR A 58 -22.17 16.58 -9.02
CA TYR A 58 -20.88 15.90 -9.12
C TYR A 58 -20.57 15.32 -7.74
N PRO A 59 -20.29 14.01 -7.63
CA PRO A 59 -19.81 13.45 -6.38
C PRO A 59 -18.54 14.21 -6.04
N GLY A 60 -18.61 15.05 -5.00
CA GLY A 60 -17.44 15.76 -4.49
C GLY A 60 -16.34 14.76 -4.19
N PRO A 61 -15.06 15.17 -4.24
CA PRO A 61 -13.94 14.30 -3.93
C PRO A 61 -14.19 13.69 -2.56
N GLN A 62 -14.53 12.40 -2.55
CA GLN A 62 -14.69 11.63 -1.34
C GLN A 62 -13.35 11.73 -0.64
N HIS A 63 -13.26 12.52 0.44
CA HIS A 63 -12.09 12.54 1.30
C HIS A 63 -11.83 11.09 1.67
N ALA A 64 -10.78 10.50 1.08
CA ALA A 64 -10.38 9.13 1.32
C ALA A 64 -10.16 9.05 2.83
N GLY A 65 -11.16 8.52 3.53
CA GLY A 65 -11.22 8.52 4.98
C GLY A 65 -9.92 7.92 5.46
N ARG A 66 -9.14 8.70 6.20
CA ARG A 66 -7.94 8.23 6.90
C ARG A 66 -8.44 7.08 7.77
N ARG A 67 -8.23 5.84 7.31
CA ARG A 67 -8.76 4.64 7.97
C ARG A 67 -8.17 4.66 9.37
N THR A 68 -9.01 4.95 10.36
CA THR A 68 -8.64 4.81 11.77
C THR A 68 -8.52 3.33 12.02
N SER A 69 -7.29 2.80 12.02
CA SER A 69 -7.07 1.39 12.30
C SER A 69 -7.69 1.09 13.66
N VAL A 70 -8.62 0.13 13.69
CA VAL A 70 -9.35 -0.23 14.90
C VAL A 70 -8.40 -0.80 15.97
N LEU A 71 -7.20 -1.23 15.54
CA LEU A 71 -6.10 -1.66 16.37
C LEU A 71 -5.35 -0.50 17.08
N GLY A 72 -5.41 0.74 16.57
CA GLY A 72 -4.52 1.81 17.01
C GLY A 72 -4.71 2.22 18.48
N ALA A 73 -5.96 2.37 18.94
CA ALA A 73 -6.22 2.80 20.32
C ALA A 73 -6.15 1.64 21.34
N TRP A 74 -6.56 0.43 20.95
CA TRP A 74 -6.55 -0.74 21.83
C TRP A 74 -5.17 -1.40 21.91
N GLY A 75 -4.49 -1.53 20.78
CA GLY A 75 -3.13 -2.06 20.70
C GLY A 75 -2.15 -1.23 21.52
N ALA A 76 -2.22 0.10 21.41
CA ALA A 76 -1.37 1.00 22.19
C ALA A 76 -1.53 0.81 23.71
N ARG A 77 -2.76 0.59 24.18
CA ARG A 77 -3.04 0.34 25.61
C ARG A 77 -2.46 -0.99 26.09
N ILE A 78 -2.61 -2.05 25.29
CA ILE A 78 -2.07 -3.38 25.61
C ILE A 78 -0.55 -3.32 25.67
N VAL A 79 0.10 -2.72 24.67
CA VAL A 79 1.55 -2.54 24.64
C VAL A 79 2.03 -1.77 25.87
N LEU A 80 1.35 -0.68 26.24
CA LEU A 80 1.70 0.11 27.42
C LEU A 80 1.60 -0.71 28.72
N ILE A 81 0.54 -1.51 28.89
CA ILE A 81 0.37 -2.37 30.08
C ILE A 81 1.47 -3.44 30.14
N VAL A 82 1.78 -4.08 29.01
CA VAL A 82 2.82 -5.13 28.94
C VAL A 82 4.20 -4.55 29.23
N VAL A 83 4.52 -3.39 28.68
CA VAL A 83 5.79 -2.67 28.95
C VAL A 83 5.89 -2.29 30.42
N ALA A 84 4.81 -1.74 31.01
CA ALA A 84 4.79 -1.40 32.43
C ALA A 84 4.97 -2.64 33.32
N ALA A 85 4.33 -3.76 32.99
CA ALA A 85 4.50 -5.02 33.71
C ALA A 85 5.94 -5.58 33.60
N CYS A 86 6.55 -5.54 32.41
CA CYS A 86 7.95 -5.90 32.23
C CYS A 86 8.89 -5.06 33.09
N ALA A 87 8.71 -3.73 33.09
CA ALA A 87 9.53 -2.84 33.90
C ALA A 87 9.43 -3.17 35.40
N LEU A 88 8.22 -3.49 35.90
CA LEU A 88 8.03 -3.91 37.29
C LEU A 88 8.73 -5.24 37.60
N VAL A 89 8.65 -6.23 36.69
CA VAL A 89 9.37 -7.51 36.84
C VAL A 89 10.88 -7.28 36.88
N SER A 90 11.42 -6.44 36.00
CA SER A 90 12.84 -6.06 36.00
C SER A 90 13.26 -5.43 37.33
N VAL A 91 12.47 -4.51 37.91
CA VAL A 91 12.74 -3.91 39.23
C VAL A 91 12.76 -4.96 40.34
N VAL A 92 11.81 -5.90 40.35
CA VAL A 92 11.76 -6.99 41.35
C VAL A 92 13.02 -7.86 41.24
N PHE A 93 13.44 -8.24 40.04
CA PHE A 93 14.66 -9.03 39.86
C PHE A 93 15.95 -8.28 40.24
N ILE A 94 16.00 -6.96 40.05
CA ILE A 94 17.14 -6.15 40.51
C ILE A 94 17.21 -6.11 42.04
N LEU A 95 16.06 -5.98 42.71
CA LEU A 95 16.00 -5.89 44.18
C LEU A 95 16.29 -7.23 44.88
N PHE A 96 15.93 -8.35 44.26
CA PHE A 96 16.02 -9.68 44.88
C PHE A 96 17.00 -10.65 44.20
N GLY A 97 17.70 -10.22 43.15
CA GLY A 97 18.64 -11.06 42.40
C GLY A 97 19.87 -11.44 43.21
N THR A 98 19.98 -12.71 43.60
CA THR A 98 21.04 -13.22 44.49
C THR A 98 22.33 -13.66 43.77
N GLY A 99 22.48 -13.41 42.46
CA GLY A 99 23.66 -13.85 41.71
C GLY A 99 23.95 -13.06 40.43
N GLY A 100 25.24 -12.90 40.12
CA GLY A 100 25.71 -12.12 38.96
C GLY A 100 25.27 -12.66 37.60
N ASP A 101 25.12 -13.99 37.46
CA ASP A 101 24.65 -14.60 36.20
C ASP A 101 23.15 -14.35 35.95
N THR A 102 22.34 -14.49 37.01
CA THR A 102 20.91 -14.20 36.96
C THR A 102 20.65 -12.73 36.65
N LEU A 103 21.40 -11.82 37.29
CA LEU A 103 21.30 -10.38 37.02
C LEU A 103 21.64 -10.06 35.56
N GLY A 104 22.71 -10.64 35.01
CA GLY A 104 23.09 -10.45 33.61
C GLY A 104 22.02 -10.91 32.60
N ARG A 105 21.36 -12.05 32.87
CA ARG A 105 20.25 -12.57 32.03
C ARG A 105 19.02 -11.67 32.08
N VAL A 106 18.67 -11.15 33.25
CA VAL A 106 17.55 -10.22 33.42
C VAL A 106 17.81 -8.92 32.66
N ILE A 107 18.98 -8.30 32.86
CA ILE A 107 19.35 -7.07 32.15
C ILE A 107 19.30 -7.29 30.63
N THR A 108 19.83 -8.42 30.16
CA THR A 108 19.80 -8.75 28.72
C THR A 108 18.37 -8.92 28.20
N THR A 109 17.50 -9.55 28.97
CA THR A 109 16.08 -9.71 28.61
C THR A 109 15.38 -8.35 28.54
N ASP A 110 15.69 -7.44 29.46
CA ASP A 110 15.16 -6.07 29.45
C ASP A 110 15.61 -5.29 28.21
N VAL A 111 16.90 -5.37 27.85
CA VAL A 111 17.43 -4.80 26.60
C VAL A 111 16.72 -5.39 25.37
N ALA A 112 16.45 -6.70 25.37
CA ALA A 112 15.72 -7.36 24.29
C ALA A 112 14.28 -6.82 24.15
N LEU A 113 13.61 -6.57 25.27
CA LEU A 113 12.27 -5.97 25.29
C LEU A 113 12.28 -4.52 24.78
N ILE A 114 13.28 -3.73 25.16
CA ILE A 114 13.45 -2.36 24.65
C ILE A 114 13.66 -2.37 23.12
N LEU A 115 14.54 -3.23 22.62
CA LEU A 115 14.78 -3.36 21.18
C LEU A 115 13.53 -3.84 20.44
N PHE A 116 12.79 -4.80 21.00
CA PHE A 116 11.50 -5.22 20.46
C PHE A 116 10.48 -4.07 20.42
N ALA A 117 10.38 -3.27 21.49
CA ALA A 117 9.49 -2.10 21.50
C ALA A 117 9.88 -1.07 20.43
N LEU A 118 11.19 -0.84 20.23
CA LEU A 118 11.69 0.03 19.16
C LEU A 118 11.39 -0.53 17.76
N LEU A 119 11.49 -1.85 17.58
CA LEU A 119 11.14 -2.53 16.33
C LEU A 119 9.64 -2.42 16.01
N VAL A 120 8.78 -2.67 17.00
CA VAL A 120 7.32 -2.50 16.86
C VAL A 120 6.99 -1.05 16.54
N TRP A 121 7.65 -0.08 17.20
CA TRP A 121 7.49 1.34 16.90
C TRP A 121 7.89 1.66 15.46
N LEU A 122 9.06 1.18 15.01
CA LEU A 122 9.54 1.34 13.64
C LEU A 122 8.55 0.75 12.62
N ASP A 123 8.01 -0.43 12.90
CA ASP A 123 7.02 -1.09 12.05
C ASP A 123 5.69 -0.34 12.01
N THR A 124 5.24 0.27 13.10
CA THR A 124 4.06 1.15 13.04
C THR A 124 4.28 2.39 12.18
N VAL A 125 5.48 2.98 12.20
CA VAL A 125 5.82 4.15 11.36
C VAL A 125 5.86 3.75 9.88
N ILE A 126 6.51 2.61 9.59
CA ILE A 126 6.65 2.10 8.22
C ILE A 126 5.33 1.51 7.69
N GLY A 127 4.52 0.92 8.57
CA GLY A 127 3.28 0.21 8.28
C GLY A 127 2.16 1.10 7.75
N ALA A 128 2.23 2.42 7.97
CA ALA A 128 1.26 3.38 7.46
C ALA A 128 1.07 3.34 5.93
N TYR A 129 2.04 2.79 5.20
CA TYR A 129 2.01 2.68 3.73
C TYR A 129 1.78 1.25 3.22
N ARG A 130 1.59 0.28 4.13
CA ARG A 130 1.56 -1.16 3.82
C ARG A 130 0.15 -1.76 4.03
N PRO A 131 -0.20 -2.86 3.35
CA PRO A 131 -1.48 -3.53 3.55
C PRO A 131 -1.55 -4.18 4.93
N GLU A 132 -2.77 -4.24 5.48
CA GLU A 132 -3.07 -4.66 6.86
C GLU A 132 -2.49 -6.05 7.22
N TRP A 133 -2.46 -7.01 6.29
CA TRP A 133 -1.88 -8.33 6.54
C TRP A 133 -0.36 -8.29 6.82
N PHE A 134 0.34 -7.28 6.27
CA PHE A 134 1.78 -7.12 6.48
C PHE A 134 2.08 -6.68 7.91
N GLU A 135 1.22 -5.84 8.50
CA GLU A 135 1.34 -5.41 9.89
C GLU A 135 1.28 -6.61 10.84
N PHE A 136 0.32 -7.52 10.62
CA PHE A 136 0.22 -8.76 11.40
C PHE A 136 1.44 -9.67 11.21
N ALA A 137 1.93 -9.84 9.98
CA ALA A 137 3.09 -10.68 9.70
C ALA A 137 4.37 -10.13 10.35
N SER A 138 4.57 -8.81 10.30
CA SER A 138 5.72 -8.15 10.93
C SER A 138 5.67 -8.28 12.45
N LEU A 139 4.52 -8.02 13.05
CA LEU A 139 4.32 -8.15 14.49
C LEU A 139 4.50 -9.60 14.97
N ALA A 140 3.99 -10.58 14.22
CA ALA A 140 4.21 -12.00 14.51
C ALA A 140 5.69 -12.39 14.40
N THR A 141 6.41 -11.84 13.42
CA THR A 141 7.84 -12.09 13.24
C THR A 141 8.66 -11.48 14.38
N ASP A 142 8.34 -10.26 14.81
CA ASP A 142 9.00 -9.64 15.95
C ASP A 142 8.75 -10.40 17.24
N ALA A 143 7.52 -10.86 17.46
CA ALA A 143 7.18 -11.67 18.63
C ALA A 143 7.96 -13.00 18.61
N TYR A 144 8.10 -13.63 17.44
CA TYR A 144 8.93 -14.81 17.25
C TYR A 144 10.41 -14.55 17.59
N ILE A 145 11.01 -13.46 17.08
CA ILE A 145 12.40 -13.11 17.36
C ILE A 145 12.60 -12.83 18.86
N LEU A 146 11.67 -12.12 19.50
CA LEU A 146 11.74 -11.84 20.93
C LEU A 146 11.73 -13.14 21.73
N LEU A 147 10.80 -14.05 21.43
CA LEU A 147 10.72 -15.34 22.12
C LEU A 147 11.99 -16.16 21.90
N LEU A 148 12.49 -16.21 20.67
CA LEU A 148 13.72 -16.91 20.33
C LEU A 148 14.93 -16.33 21.09
N TRP A 149 15.04 -15.02 21.19
CA TRP A 149 16.13 -14.37 21.92
C TRP A 149 16.05 -14.63 23.42
N ILE A 150 14.86 -14.60 24.01
CA ILE A 150 14.64 -15.00 25.41
C ILE A 150 15.13 -16.43 25.63
N VAL A 151 14.74 -17.36 24.75
CA VAL A 151 15.20 -18.75 24.85
C VAL A 151 16.73 -18.82 24.79
N ILE A 152 17.39 -18.15 23.84
CA ILE A 152 18.85 -18.13 23.73
C ILE A 152 19.52 -17.62 25.02
N VAL A 153 19.04 -16.51 25.60
CA VAL A 153 19.62 -15.91 26.82
C VAL A 153 19.48 -16.84 28.02
N TRP A 154 18.36 -17.55 28.13
CA TRP A 154 18.09 -18.45 29.24
C TRP A 154 18.71 -19.85 29.05
N THR A 155 18.94 -20.30 27.82
CA THR A 155 19.62 -21.58 27.53
C THR A 155 21.13 -21.43 27.34
N ALA A 156 21.65 -20.21 27.30
CA ALA A 156 23.09 -19.93 27.33
C ALA A 156 23.66 -20.26 28.73
N THR A 157 23.75 -21.55 29.05
CA THR A 157 24.34 -22.03 30.30
C THR A 157 25.69 -22.67 29.97
N GLY A 158 26.75 -22.25 30.67
CA GLY A 158 28.13 -22.71 30.47
C GLY A 158 28.39 -24.15 30.94
N SER A 159 27.42 -25.05 30.81
CA SER A 159 27.44 -26.40 31.36
C SER A 159 27.70 -27.47 30.29
N SER A 160 28.53 -27.18 29.28
CA SER A 160 29.15 -28.23 28.47
C SER A 160 30.49 -28.60 29.08
N THR A 161 30.47 -29.77 29.72
CA THR A 161 31.50 -30.40 30.56
C THR A 161 32.89 -30.55 29.90
N ASP A 162 33.05 -30.24 28.62
CA ASP A 162 34.32 -30.37 27.88
C ASP A 162 35.02 -29.04 27.55
N TYR A 163 34.37 -27.88 27.74
CA TYR A 163 34.96 -26.55 27.49
C TYR A 163 34.77 -25.62 28.69
N SER A 164 35.19 -26.08 29.88
CA SER A 164 35.13 -25.35 31.16
C SER A 164 36.03 -24.10 31.25
N TYR A 165 36.48 -23.53 30.11
CA TYR A 165 37.34 -22.35 30.08
C TYR A 165 36.58 -21.03 29.81
N TYR A 166 35.32 -21.09 29.36
CA TYR A 166 34.53 -19.88 29.18
C TYR A 166 33.86 -19.47 30.50
N ASN A 167 34.38 -18.38 31.08
CA ASN A 167 33.76 -17.62 32.15
C ASN A 167 32.27 -17.38 31.84
N SER A 168 31.36 -17.49 32.80
CA SER A 168 29.89 -17.43 32.57
C SER A 168 29.47 -16.17 31.80
N GLY A 169 30.17 -15.05 32.01
CA GLY A 169 29.96 -13.81 31.25
C GLY A 169 30.22 -13.93 29.74
N ALA A 170 31.13 -14.80 29.29
CA ALA A 170 31.40 -15.00 27.87
C ALA A 170 30.30 -15.81 27.16
N ALA A 171 29.69 -16.79 27.84
CA ALA A 171 28.53 -17.52 27.32
C ALA A 171 27.33 -16.58 27.15
N LEU A 172 27.08 -15.71 28.15
CA LEU A 172 26.06 -14.67 28.06
C LEU A 172 26.35 -13.69 26.91
N ALA A 173 27.58 -13.21 26.77
CA ALA A 173 27.98 -12.31 25.69
C ALA A 173 27.78 -12.95 24.31
N LEU A 174 28.09 -14.24 24.15
CA LEU A 174 27.85 -14.97 22.91
C LEU A 174 26.36 -15.12 22.63
N GLY A 175 25.54 -15.42 23.65
CA GLY A 175 24.09 -15.46 23.53
C GLY A 175 23.48 -14.11 23.13
N ILE A 176 23.99 -13.00 23.69
CA ILE A 176 23.61 -11.63 23.30
C ILE A 176 23.92 -11.39 21.82
N TRP A 177 25.16 -11.67 21.40
CA TRP A 177 25.59 -11.48 20.02
C TRP A 177 24.81 -12.35 19.04
N LEU A 178 24.55 -13.61 19.38
CA LEU A 178 23.79 -14.53 18.55
C LEU A 178 22.33 -14.09 18.42
N GLY A 179 21.72 -13.65 19.52
CA GLY A 179 20.38 -13.06 19.52
C GLY A 179 20.30 -11.82 18.63
N LEU A 180 21.23 -10.88 18.78
CA LEU A 180 21.30 -9.67 17.96
C LEU A 180 21.55 -9.99 16.48
N LEU A 181 22.47 -10.92 16.16
CA LEU A 181 22.72 -11.37 14.79
C LEU A 181 21.47 -12.03 14.18
N SER A 182 20.77 -12.86 14.95
CA SER A 182 19.52 -13.51 14.50
C SER A 182 18.44 -12.49 14.19
N LEU A 183 18.28 -11.48 15.04
CA LEU A 183 17.35 -10.37 14.84
C LEU A 183 17.69 -9.60 13.56
N LEU A 184 18.95 -9.19 13.39
CA LEU A 184 19.42 -8.49 12.19
C LEU A 184 19.23 -9.33 10.93
N PHE A 185 19.50 -10.62 11.00
CA PHE A 185 19.35 -11.54 9.87
C PHE A 185 17.88 -11.68 9.44
N VAL A 186 16.96 -11.95 10.38
CA VAL A 186 15.52 -12.08 10.08
C VAL A 186 14.96 -10.76 9.55
N ARG A 187 15.36 -9.62 10.13
CA ARG A 187 14.98 -8.30 9.62
C ARG A 187 15.55 -8.03 8.22
N GLY A 188 16.78 -8.45 7.95
CA GLY A 188 17.37 -8.43 6.60
C GLY A 188 16.54 -9.25 5.61
N MET A 189 16.07 -10.44 5.99
CA MET A 189 15.20 -11.27 5.14
C MET A 189 13.84 -10.61 4.87
N LEU A 190 13.21 -10.01 5.89
CA LEU A 190 11.96 -9.24 5.70
C LEU A 190 12.17 -8.03 4.78
N ALA A 191 13.30 -7.33 4.90
CA ALA A 191 13.66 -6.25 3.99
C ALA A 191 13.83 -6.74 2.55
N LEU A 192 14.39 -7.95 2.34
CA LEU A 192 14.45 -8.56 1.01
C LEU A 192 13.05 -8.93 0.47
N VAL A 193 12.13 -9.39 1.31
CA VAL A 193 10.73 -9.64 0.90
C VAL A 193 10.05 -8.35 0.47
N ASP A 194 10.27 -7.26 1.21
CA ASP A 194 9.73 -5.95 0.86
C ASP A 194 10.37 -5.37 -0.42
N LEU A 195 11.67 -5.60 -0.59
CA LEU A 195 12.38 -5.29 -1.84
C LEU A 195 11.76 -6.06 -3.02
N VAL A 196 11.52 -7.37 -2.89
CA VAL A 196 10.84 -8.19 -3.92
C VAL A 196 9.48 -7.59 -4.27
N ARG A 197 8.69 -7.20 -3.27
CA ARG A 197 7.39 -6.57 -3.47
C ARG A 197 7.52 -5.25 -4.23
N PHE A 198 8.47 -4.41 -3.86
CA PHE A 198 8.76 -3.16 -4.55
C PHE A 198 9.11 -3.41 -6.02
N LEU A 199 10.03 -4.33 -6.32
CA LEU A 199 10.38 -4.71 -7.69
C LEU A 199 9.20 -5.28 -8.47
N TYR A 200 8.41 -6.16 -7.85
CA TYR A 200 7.22 -6.76 -8.46
C TYR A 200 6.19 -5.71 -8.87
N SER A 201 5.97 -4.68 -8.03
CA SER A 201 5.00 -3.61 -8.31
C SER A 201 5.31 -2.83 -9.59
N ARG A 202 6.58 -2.82 -10.02
CA ARG A 202 7.02 -2.13 -11.23
C ARG A 202 6.74 -2.93 -12.52
N TRP A 203 6.74 -4.27 -12.45
CA TRP A 203 6.55 -5.15 -13.61
C TRP A 203 5.59 -6.28 -13.29
N VAL A 204 4.29 -6.01 -13.40
CA VAL A 204 3.25 -6.98 -13.05
C VAL A 204 3.02 -7.95 -14.23
N THR A 205 3.63 -9.13 -14.16
CA THR A 205 3.40 -10.23 -15.12
C THR A 205 3.20 -11.54 -14.35
N THR A 206 2.66 -12.57 -15.00
CA THR A 206 2.50 -13.90 -14.37
C THR A 206 3.85 -14.48 -13.93
N VAL A 207 4.89 -14.30 -14.74
CA VAL A 207 6.25 -14.81 -14.46
C VAL A 207 6.88 -14.08 -13.28
N THR A 208 6.82 -12.74 -13.24
CA THR A 208 7.34 -11.97 -12.10
C THR A 208 6.54 -12.23 -10.83
N ARG A 209 5.24 -12.52 -10.93
CA ARG A 209 4.41 -12.93 -9.79
C ARG A 209 4.87 -14.27 -9.21
N SER A 210 5.12 -15.28 -10.04
CA SER A 210 5.63 -16.58 -9.56
C SER A 210 7.01 -16.44 -8.93
N LEU A 211 7.91 -15.67 -9.57
CA LEU A 211 9.25 -15.43 -9.03
C LEU A 211 9.21 -14.68 -7.69
N ALA A 212 8.32 -13.69 -7.55
CA ALA A 212 8.14 -12.97 -6.30
C ALA A 212 7.67 -13.87 -5.16
N TRP A 213 6.73 -14.79 -5.42
CA TRP A 213 6.29 -15.78 -4.43
C TRP A 213 7.40 -16.75 -4.04
N VAL A 214 8.14 -17.27 -5.01
CA VAL A 214 9.28 -18.17 -4.75
C VAL A 214 10.34 -17.45 -3.90
N ALA A 215 10.72 -16.23 -4.26
CA ALA A 215 11.69 -15.45 -3.49
C ALA A 215 11.20 -15.17 -2.07
N ALA A 216 9.95 -14.72 -1.92
CA ALA A 216 9.38 -14.39 -0.61
C ALA A 216 9.29 -15.62 0.31
N CYS A 217 8.81 -16.75 -0.21
CA CYS A 217 8.76 -18.00 0.54
C CYS A 217 10.16 -18.49 0.92
N SER A 218 11.13 -18.43 -0.01
CA SER A 218 12.51 -18.83 0.28
C SER A 218 13.12 -17.98 1.40
N PHE A 219 13.01 -16.65 1.35
CA PHE A 219 13.55 -15.78 2.39
C PHE A 219 12.85 -15.98 3.75
N GLY A 220 11.53 -16.20 3.75
CA GLY A 220 10.79 -16.53 4.97
C GLY A 220 11.24 -17.87 5.59
N VAL A 221 11.39 -18.92 4.76
CA VAL A 221 11.86 -20.24 5.21
C VAL A 221 13.30 -20.16 5.72
N ILE A 222 14.18 -19.46 5.03
CA ILE A 222 15.58 -19.27 5.47
C ILE A 222 15.65 -18.52 6.79
N ALA A 223 14.83 -17.48 6.98
CA ALA A 223 14.77 -16.73 8.24
C ALA A 223 14.45 -17.65 9.43
N VAL A 224 13.52 -18.58 9.24
CA VAL A 224 13.16 -19.57 10.26
C VAL A 224 14.26 -20.62 10.43
N LEU A 225 14.74 -21.21 9.34
CA LEU A 225 15.77 -22.25 9.40
C LEU A 225 17.06 -21.72 10.06
N VAL A 226 17.58 -20.57 9.67
CA VAL A 226 18.83 -20.08 10.26
C VAL A 226 18.70 -19.82 11.78
N THR A 227 17.49 -19.53 12.27
CA THR A 227 17.27 -19.22 13.68
C THR A 227 16.95 -20.44 14.55
N ILE A 228 16.35 -21.51 14.00
CA ILE A 228 15.95 -22.71 14.77
C ILE A 228 17.12 -23.39 15.51
N PRO A 229 18.31 -23.61 14.93
CA PRO A 229 19.42 -24.26 15.63
C PRO A 229 20.15 -23.35 16.63
N ALA A 230 19.82 -22.06 16.68
CA ALA A 230 20.53 -21.09 17.51
C ALA A 230 20.45 -21.40 19.02
N PRO A 231 19.31 -21.87 19.57
CA PRO A 231 19.28 -22.33 20.94
C PRO A 231 20.01 -23.66 21.10
N THR A 232 20.94 -23.69 22.05
CA THR A 232 21.74 -24.86 22.44
C THR A 232 20.96 -26.18 22.62
N PRO A 233 19.74 -26.24 23.20
CA PRO A 233 19.06 -27.53 23.37
C PRO A 233 18.69 -28.21 22.06
N PHE A 234 18.58 -27.50 20.95
CA PHE A 234 18.14 -28.09 19.68
C PHE A 234 19.29 -28.45 18.74
N ASN A 235 20.52 -28.04 19.07
CA ASN A 235 21.65 -28.12 18.15
C ASN A 235 22.01 -29.57 17.75
N HIS A 236 21.86 -30.52 18.67
CA HIS A 236 22.16 -31.94 18.50
C HIS A 236 21.17 -32.67 17.59
N LEU A 237 20.00 -32.05 17.32
CA LEU A 237 18.99 -32.62 16.44
C LEU A 237 19.35 -32.47 14.95
N TRP A 238 20.42 -31.73 14.63
CA TRP A 238 20.77 -31.35 13.27
C TRP A 238 22.17 -31.81 12.90
N ASP A 239 22.30 -32.50 11.78
CA ASP A 239 23.58 -32.68 11.10
C ASP A 239 23.93 -31.38 10.37
N TYR A 240 24.92 -30.63 10.85
CA TYR A 240 25.30 -29.33 10.32
C TYR A 240 25.68 -29.35 8.83
N ASP A 241 26.23 -30.46 8.32
CA ASP A 241 26.61 -30.54 6.90
C ASP A 241 25.36 -30.66 6.03
N ALA A 242 24.49 -31.65 6.31
CA ALA A 242 23.23 -31.81 5.61
C ALA A 242 22.33 -30.57 5.75
N TYR A 243 22.25 -30.01 6.96
CA TYR A 243 21.46 -28.84 7.26
C TYR A 243 21.94 -27.59 6.52
N GLY A 244 23.25 -27.32 6.57
CA GLY A 244 23.87 -26.19 5.88
C GLY A 244 23.65 -26.25 4.37
N ARG A 245 23.70 -27.45 3.79
CA ARG A 245 23.40 -27.67 2.35
C ARG A 245 21.95 -27.34 2.02
N ILE A 246 20.99 -27.72 2.87
CA ILE A 246 19.57 -27.39 2.65
C ILE A 246 19.37 -25.88 2.70
N VAL A 247 19.85 -25.22 3.76
CA VAL A 247 19.72 -23.76 3.93
C VAL A 247 20.38 -23.01 2.76
N ALA A 248 21.60 -23.41 2.38
CA ALA A 248 22.32 -22.81 1.26
C ALA A 248 21.56 -22.99 -0.07
N SER A 249 20.98 -24.17 -0.31
CA SER A 249 20.21 -24.43 -1.54
C SER A 249 18.98 -23.53 -1.65
N ILE A 250 18.23 -23.36 -0.55
CA ILE A 250 17.06 -22.46 -0.52
C ILE A 250 17.51 -21.00 -0.70
N ALA A 251 18.64 -20.61 -0.11
CA ALA A 251 19.21 -19.27 -0.28
C ALA A 251 19.57 -18.97 -1.73
N VAL A 252 20.17 -19.93 -2.44
CA VAL A 252 20.45 -19.81 -3.87
C VAL A 252 19.16 -19.67 -4.67
N ILE A 253 18.13 -20.47 -4.40
CA ILE A 253 16.82 -20.38 -5.08
C ILE A 253 16.20 -18.98 -4.88
N GLY A 254 16.16 -18.49 -3.63
CA GLY A 254 15.64 -17.16 -3.31
C GLY A 254 16.43 -16.02 -3.96
N GLY A 255 17.77 -16.11 -3.93
CA GLY A 255 18.66 -15.13 -4.55
C GLY A 255 18.54 -15.09 -6.08
N VAL A 256 18.46 -16.25 -6.73
CA VAL A 256 18.25 -16.35 -8.19
C VAL A 256 16.88 -15.76 -8.56
N ALA A 257 15.83 -16.09 -7.83
CA ALA A 257 14.49 -15.53 -8.07
C ALA A 257 14.48 -13.99 -7.93
N LEU A 258 15.14 -13.45 -6.90
CA LEU A 258 15.30 -12.00 -6.68
C LEU A 258 15.97 -11.31 -7.89
N VAL A 259 17.07 -11.88 -8.41
CA VAL A 259 17.83 -11.31 -9.53
C VAL A 259 17.08 -11.42 -10.87
N LEU A 260 16.30 -12.48 -11.05
CA LEU A 260 15.53 -12.69 -12.29
C LEU A 260 14.37 -11.69 -12.46
N ILE A 261 13.77 -11.19 -11.38
CA ILE A 261 12.65 -10.23 -11.44
C ILE A 261 13.01 -8.96 -12.23
N PRO A 262 14.06 -8.18 -11.88
CA PRO A 262 14.43 -6.99 -12.63
C PRO A 262 14.94 -7.32 -14.04
N LEU A 263 15.67 -8.42 -14.21
CA LEU A 263 16.19 -8.84 -15.51
C LEU A 263 15.06 -9.15 -16.50
N TRP A 264 14.01 -9.85 -16.04
CA TRP A 264 12.80 -10.10 -16.83
C TRP A 264 12.06 -8.80 -17.16
N GLY A 265 11.97 -7.87 -16.20
CA GLY A 265 11.39 -6.55 -16.41
C GLY A 265 12.13 -5.74 -17.49
N LEU A 266 13.46 -5.77 -17.48
CA LEU A 266 14.30 -5.14 -18.50
C LEU A 266 14.12 -5.78 -19.88
N LEU A 267 14.04 -7.11 -19.95
CA LEU A 267 13.84 -7.85 -21.20
C LEU A 267 12.50 -7.48 -21.86
N ILE A 268 11.41 -7.40 -21.08
CA ILE A 268 10.09 -7.01 -21.59
C ILE A 268 10.08 -5.56 -22.05
N ASN A 269 10.69 -4.65 -21.27
CA ASN A 269 10.72 -3.23 -21.62
C ASN A 269 11.50 -2.97 -22.92
N ARG A 270 12.60 -3.70 -23.17
CA ARG A 270 13.35 -3.62 -24.43
C ARG A 270 12.48 -4.01 -25.63
N ASN A 271 11.64 -5.03 -25.50
CA ASN A 271 10.76 -5.48 -26.59
C ASN A 271 9.56 -4.53 -26.81
N ASN A 272 9.09 -3.86 -25.76
CA ASN A 272 7.97 -2.93 -25.85
C ASN A 272 8.38 -1.52 -26.29
N GLY A 273 9.62 -1.09 -26.02
CA GLY A 273 10.17 0.19 -26.48
C GLY A 273 10.26 0.31 -28.00
N ALA A 274 10.42 -0.81 -28.72
CA ALA A 274 10.42 -0.84 -30.18
C ALA A 274 9.00 -0.71 -30.80
N ARG A 275 7.92 -0.84 -30.01
CA ARG A 275 6.53 -0.86 -30.51
C ARG A 275 5.68 0.32 -30.04
N ARG A 276 6.19 1.20 -29.18
CA ARG A 276 5.53 2.46 -28.80
C ARG A 276 6.16 3.65 -29.54
N ALA A 277 6.12 3.61 -30.87
CA ALA A 277 5.89 4.85 -31.57
C ALA A 277 4.49 5.33 -31.16
N PRO A 278 4.27 6.60 -30.79
CA PRO A 278 2.94 7.10 -30.47
C PRO A 278 2.05 6.81 -31.68
N ALA A 279 1.03 5.96 -31.52
CA ALA A 279 -0.02 5.90 -32.53
C ALA A 279 -0.64 7.31 -32.53
N PRO A 280 -0.56 8.06 -33.63
CA PRO A 280 -1.19 9.37 -33.69
C PRO A 280 -2.67 9.15 -33.37
N TYR A 281 -3.18 9.87 -32.39
CA TYR A 281 -4.61 9.99 -32.15
C TYR A 281 -5.20 10.61 -33.42
N GLY A 282 -5.56 9.76 -34.38
CA GLY A 282 -6.34 10.15 -35.53
C GLY A 282 -7.70 10.54 -34.98
N PHE A 283 -7.92 11.85 -34.84
CA PHE A 283 -9.26 12.40 -34.81
C PHE A 283 -9.93 11.86 -36.07
N ALA A 284 -10.93 10.98 -35.91
CA ALA A 284 -11.78 10.59 -37.01
C ALA A 284 -12.41 11.89 -37.51
N ALA A 285 -11.88 12.41 -38.62
CA ALA A 285 -12.43 13.55 -39.31
C ALA A 285 -13.92 13.24 -39.52
N GLY A 286 -14.78 14.05 -38.90
CA GLY A 286 -16.21 13.91 -39.00
C GLY A 286 -16.59 13.80 -40.47
N ALA A 287 -17.32 12.73 -40.79
CA ALA A 287 -17.91 12.57 -42.11
C ALA A 287 -18.72 13.85 -42.44
N PRO A 288 -18.56 14.43 -43.64
CA PRO A 288 -19.34 15.59 -44.05
C PRO A 288 -20.82 15.21 -44.07
N VAL A 289 -21.62 15.84 -43.19
CA VAL A 289 -23.08 15.74 -43.20
C VAL A 289 -23.58 16.47 -44.45
N PRO A 290 -24.29 15.80 -45.38
CA PRO A 290 -24.84 16.44 -46.57
C PRO A 290 -25.96 17.42 -46.19
N GLY A 291 -26.01 18.56 -46.87
CA GLY A 291 -26.80 19.73 -46.52
C GLY A 291 -28.31 19.49 -46.36
N GLY A 292 -28.85 20.08 -45.28
CA GLY A 292 -30.27 20.28 -45.06
C GLY A 292 -30.63 21.78 -45.16
N PRO A 293 -31.83 22.16 -45.65
CA PRO A 293 -32.18 23.54 -45.99
C PRO A 293 -32.35 24.45 -44.76
N GLY A 294 -31.97 25.72 -44.97
CA GLY A 294 -31.80 26.75 -43.94
C GLY A 294 -33.02 27.10 -43.10
N TYR A 295 -32.73 27.46 -41.85
CA TYR A 295 -33.60 28.24 -40.97
C TYR A 295 -32.83 29.49 -40.51
N PRO A 296 -33.51 30.66 -40.44
CA PRO A 296 -32.85 31.92 -40.10
C PRO A 296 -32.53 32.02 -38.60
N ALA A 297 -31.36 32.62 -38.32
CA ALA A 297 -30.87 32.95 -36.99
C ALA A 297 -31.70 34.08 -36.36
N ALA A 298 -32.30 33.81 -35.20
CA ALA A 298 -32.92 34.82 -34.35
C ALA A 298 -31.93 35.27 -33.28
N GLY A 299 -31.58 36.55 -33.31
CA GLY A 299 -30.73 37.20 -32.32
C GLY A 299 -31.42 37.35 -30.96
N TYR A 300 -30.66 37.12 -29.89
CA TYR A 300 -31.06 37.42 -28.53
C TYR A 300 -30.23 38.59 -27.99
N PRO A 301 -30.85 39.60 -27.36
CA PRO A 301 -30.14 40.71 -26.75
C PRO A 301 -29.58 40.34 -25.36
N ALA A 302 -28.42 40.91 -25.04
CA ALA A 302 -27.80 40.86 -23.73
C ALA A 302 -28.57 41.73 -22.72
N ALA A 303 -28.96 41.15 -21.59
CA ALA A 303 -29.48 41.87 -20.43
C ALA A 303 -28.48 41.80 -19.27
N ALA A 304 -27.92 42.96 -18.94
CA ALA A 304 -27.14 43.18 -17.74
C ALA A 304 -28.08 43.32 -16.54
N GLN A 305 -27.89 42.52 -15.48
CA GLN A 305 -28.55 42.71 -14.19
C GLN A 305 -27.50 42.75 -13.09
N GLY A 306 -27.34 43.94 -12.51
CA GLY A 306 -26.59 44.17 -11.29
C GLY A 306 -27.39 43.74 -10.07
N PHE A 307 -26.74 43.02 -9.16
CA PHE A 307 -27.27 42.73 -7.84
C PHE A 307 -26.49 43.53 -6.80
N ALA A 308 -27.19 44.46 -6.14
CA ALA A 308 -26.75 45.15 -4.93
C ALA A 308 -27.03 44.25 -3.71
N VAL A 309 -26.06 44.11 -2.83
CA VAL A 309 -26.17 43.38 -1.56
C VAL A 309 -26.30 44.40 -0.41
N PRO A 310 -27.19 44.21 0.59
CA PRO A 310 -27.38 45.15 1.68
C PRO A 310 -26.24 45.08 2.72
N THR A 311 -25.83 46.23 3.24
CA THR A 311 -24.92 46.38 4.37
C THR A 311 -25.70 46.38 5.70
N THR A 312 -25.28 45.55 6.65
CA THR A 312 -25.71 45.61 8.06
C THR A 312 -24.55 46.06 8.97
N PRO A 313 -24.80 46.89 10.01
CA PRO A 313 -23.74 47.51 10.81
C PRO A 313 -23.23 46.64 11.97
N ALA A 314 -22.04 47.04 12.43
CA ALA A 314 -21.13 46.37 13.36
C ALA A 314 -21.64 46.13 14.79
N ALA A 315 -21.13 45.06 15.40
CA ALA A 315 -21.00 44.92 16.85
C ALA A 315 -19.54 44.55 17.18
N ALA A 316 -18.91 45.37 18.01
CA ALA A 316 -17.53 45.23 18.47
C ALA A 316 -17.42 44.14 19.56
N ALA A 317 -16.46 43.23 19.41
CA ALA A 317 -15.97 42.37 20.48
C ALA A 317 -14.46 42.17 20.34
N GLN A 318 -13.79 42.26 21.49
CA GLN A 318 -12.36 42.46 21.66
C GLN A 318 -11.52 41.21 21.38
N ALA A 319 -10.24 41.46 21.09
CA ALA A 319 -9.23 40.52 20.63
C ALA A 319 -8.86 39.41 21.63
N GLN A 320 -8.68 38.19 21.12
CA GLN A 320 -7.74 37.19 21.64
C GLN A 320 -6.94 36.55 20.48
N PRO A 321 -5.61 36.42 20.58
CA PRO A 321 -4.80 35.75 19.57
C PRO A 321 -4.88 34.23 19.77
N VAL A 322 -5.75 33.58 18.99
CA VAL A 322 -5.78 32.12 18.84
C VAL A 322 -4.98 31.78 17.58
N PHE A 323 -3.82 31.11 17.75
CA PHE A 323 -3.13 30.45 16.66
C PHE A 323 -3.98 29.28 16.16
N ALA A 324 -4.69 29.49 15.05
CA ALA A 324 -5.40 28.43 14.35
C ALA A 324 -4.39 27.61 13.50
N PRO A 325 -4.29 26.29 13.68
CA PRO A 325 -3.52 25.45 12.76
C PRO A 325 -4.22 25.45 11.39
N THR A 326 -3.48 25.88 10.37
CA THR A 326 -3.93 25.87 8.98
C THR A 326 -4.13 24.42 8.52
N PRO A 327 -5.34 23.99 8.10
CA PRO A 327 -5.53 22.66 7.58
C PRO A 327 -4.84 22.53 6.21
N SER A 328 -3.80 21.70 6.13
CA SER A 328 -3.20 21.29 4.85
C SER A 328 -4.17 20.36 4.12
N ALA A 329 -4.88 20.90 3.13
CA ALA A 329 -5.72 20.14 2.22
C ALA A 329 -4.84 19.28 1.30
N ALA A 330 -4.77 17.98 1.58
CA ALA A 330 -4.12 17.01 0.71
C ALA A 330 -5.11 16.50 -0.36
N GLY A 331 -4.79 16.72 -1.64
CA GLY A 331 -4.96 15.68 -2.66
C GLY A 331 -6.12 15.76 -3.66
N ALA A 332 -6.73 16.92 -3.94
CA ALA A 332 -7.51 17.08 -5.17
C ALA A 332 -6.60 17.70 -6.23
N HIS A 333 -6.24 16.96 -7.28
CA HIS A 333 -5.48 17.50 -8.41
C HIS A 333 -6.32 18.62 -9.05
N GLN A 334 -5.95 19.87 -8.80
CA GLN A 334 -6.61 20.99 -9.42
C GLN A 334 -6.34 20.95 -10.93
N PRO A 335 -7.38 21.04 -11.79
CA PRO A 335 -7.19 21.03 -13.23
C PRO A 335 -6.26 22.17 -13.64
N LEU A 336 -5.33 21.89 -14.56
CA LEU A 336 -4.42 22.91 -15.08
C LEU A 336 -5.14 23.79 -16.11
N ALA A 337 -4.85 25.08 -16.08
CA ALA A 337 -5.30 26.01 -17.10
C ALA A 337 -4.56 25.75 -18.42
N TRP A 338 -5.17 26.18 -19.52
CA TRP A 338 -4.57 26.08 -20.84
C TRP A 338 -3.22 26.83 -20.88
N PRO A 339 -2.14 26.25 -21.45
CA PRO A 339 -0.84 26.90 -21.49
C PRO A 339 -0.90 28.25 -22.19
N ARG A 340 -0.16 29.21 -21.64
CA ARG A 340 -0.03 30.56 -22.19
C ARG A 340 1.42 30.84 -22.52
N LEU A 341 1.61 31.69 -23.51
CA LEU A 341 2.86 32.35 -23.82
C LEU A 341 3.17 33.41 -22.78
N ALA A 342 4.45 33.78 -22.65
CA ALA A 342 4.90 34.84 -21.74
C ALA A 342 4.25 36.21 -22.05
N ASP A 343 3.75 36.40 -23.28
CA ASP A 343 2.98 37.58 -23.70
C ASP A 343 1.47 37.49 -23.35
N GLY A 344 1.05 36.43 -22.65
CA GLY A 344 -0.31 36.21 -22.19
C GLY A 344 -1.24 35.52 -23.20
N ARG A 345 -0.81 35.32 -24.45
CA ARG A 345 -1.61 34.64 -25.48
C ARG A 345 -1.71 33.14 -25.19
N PRO A 346 -2.87 32.50 -25.39
CA PRO A 346 -2.96 31.05 -25.26
C PRO A 346 -2.13 30.36 -26.35
N VAL A 347 -1.49 29.25 -26.01
CA VAL A 347 -0.81 28.40 -27.00
C VAL A 347 -1.85 27.89 -28.01
N PRO A 348 -1.60 27.96 -29.33
CA PRO A 348 -2.54 27.51 -30.34
C PRO A 348 -3.00 26.08 -30.11
N VAL A 349 -4.27 25.81 -30.43
CA VAL A 349 -4.81 24.45 -30.37
C VAL A 349 -4.39 23.73 -31.65
N GLY A 350 -3.65 22.65 -31.50
CA GLY A 350 -3.31 21.76 -32.60
C GLY A 350 -4.52 20.95 -33.08
N PRO A 351 -4.43 20.29 -34.24
CA PRO A 351 -5.53 19.52 -34.83
C PRO A 351 -6.14 18.45 -33.91
N GLY A 352 -5.38 17.96 -32.91
CA GLY A 352 -5.83 16.98 -31.92
C GLY A 352 -6.45 17.56 -30.65
N GLY A 353 -6.68 18.87 -30.57
CA GLY A 353 -7.19 19.51 -29.33
C GLY A 353 -6.14 19.65 -28.23
N THR A 354 -4.85 19.44 -28.55
CA THR A 354 -3.72 19.61 -27.64
C THR A 354 -2.97 20.92 -27.94
N PRO A 355 -2.24 21.50 -26.97
CA PRO A 355 -1.40 22.67 -27.24
C PRO A 355 -0.36 22.38 -28.32
N ASP A 356 -0.33 23.20 -29.38
CA ASP A 356 0.64 23.12 -30.47
C ASP A 356 1.86 24.00 -30.14
N PHE A 357 2.83 23.42 -29.44
CA PHE A 357 4.07 24.10 -29.11
C PHE A 357 4.98 24.33 -30.33
N ALA A 358 4.76 23.60 -31.44
CA ALA A 358 5.56 23.77 -32.66
C ALA A 358 5.18 25.05 -33.41
N ALA A 359 3.89 25.40 -33.41
CA ALA A 359 3.39 26.66 -33.98
C ALA A 359 3.93 27.92 -33.29
N VAL A 360 4.52 27.78 -32.11
CA VAL A 360 4.92 28.87 -31.22
C VAL A 360 6.42 29.20 -31.30
N GLY A 361 7.19 28.41 -32.07
CA GLY A 361 8.49 28.78 -32.63
C GLY A 361 9.44 29.57 -31.72
N GLY A 362 9.83 29.00 -30.56
CA GLY A 362 10.85 29.59 -29.69
C GLY A 362 10.36 30.70 -28.75
N ALA A 363 9.06 31.02 -28.74
CA ALA A 363 8.52 31.92 -27.74
C ALA A 363 8.50 31.26 -26.35
N SER A 364 8.77 32.06 -25.31
CA SER A 364 8.81 31.60 -23.92
C SER A 364 7.39 31.31 -23.42
N LEU A 365 7.25 30.19 -22.71
CA LEU A 365 5.98 29.83 -22.04
C LEU A 365 5.86 30.59 -20.72
N ALA A 366 4.65 31.05 -20.41
CA ALA A 366 4.33 31.53 -19.09
C ALA A 366 4.34 30.38 -18.09
N TRP A 367 4.56 30.72 -16.82
CA TRP A 367 4.50 29.74 -15.75
C TRP A 367 3.12 29.06 -15.69
N PRO A 368 3.04 27.72 -15.50
CA PRO A 368 1.76 27.02 -15.47
C PRO A 368 0.88 27.53 -14.32
N THR A 369 -0.42 27.65 -14.59
CA THR A 369 -1.42 28.02 -13.59
C THR A 369 -2.52 26.96 -13.55
N HIS A 370 -3.18 26.82 -12.40
CA HIS A 370 -4.41 26.07 -12.26
C HIS A 370 -5.57 26.87 -12.86
N VAL A 371 -6.71 26.22 -13.11
CA VAL A 371 -7.92 26.87 -13.66
C VAL A 371 -8.42 28.02 -12.78
N ASP A 372 -8.10 28.02 -11.48
CA ASP A 372 -8.41 29.12 -10.55
C ASP A 372 -7.41 30.29 -10.61
N GLY A 373 -6.41 30.22 -11.48
CA GLY A 373 -5.36 31.23 -11.66
C GLY A 373 -4.19 31.11 -10.68
N SER A 374 -4.21 30.17 -9.73
CA SER A 374 -3.08 29.97 -8.83
C SER A 374 -1.88 29.35 -9.58
N PRO A 375 -0.64 29.81 -9.31
CA PRO A 375 0.55 29.26 -9.98
C PRO A 375 0.88 27.85 -9.48
N VAL A 376 1.31 26.97 -10.38
CA VAL A 376 1.80 25.64 -10.01
C VAL A 376 3.08 25.76 -9.19
N PRO A 377 3.26 25.05 -8.06
CA PRO A 377 4.47 25.18 -7.25
C PRO A 377 5.75 24.84 -8.04
N ALA A 378 6.82 25.59 -7.83
CA ALA A 378 8.14 25.32 -8.40
C ALA A 378 8.95 24.38 -7.50
N ALA A 379 9.66 23.42 -8.10
CA ALA A 379 10.73 22.68 -7.45
C ALA A 379 11.98 23.57 -7.27
N ALA A 380 12.93 23.11 -6.47
CA ALA A 380 14.18 23.83 -6.22
C ALA A 380 15.04 24.03 -7.49
N ASP A 381 14.82 23.22 -8.52
CA ASP A 381 15.45 23.33 -9.83
C ASP A 381 14.69 24.27 -10.80
N GLY A 382 13.61 24.91 -10.33
CA GLY A 382 12.78 25.80 -11.14
C GLY A 382 11.81 25.08 -12.09
N THR A 383 11.63 23.77 -11.96
CA THR A 383 10.63 23.02 -12.74
C THR A 383 9.26 22.99 -12.04
N PRO A 384 8.13 22.97 -12.77
CA PRO A 384 6.81 22.88 -12.17
C PRO A 384 6.58 21.50 -11.53
N LEU A 385 6.13 21.48 -10.27
CA LEU A 385 5.77 20.27 -9.53
C LEU A 385 4.34 19.84 -9.89
N TYR A 386 4.22 18.97 -10.88
CA TYR A 386 2.98 18.24 -11.13
C TYR A 386 2.85 17.14 -10.07
N ARG A 387 2.12 17.41 -8.97
CA ARG A 387 1.80 16.40 -7.96
C ARG A 387 0.57 15.60 -8.33
#